data_AF-A0A1X1CXQ3-F1
#
_entry.id   AF-A0A1X1CXQ3-F1
#
_cell.length_a   1.000
_cell.length_b   1.000
_cell.length_c   1.000
_cell.angle_alpha   90.00
_cell.angle_beta   90.00
_cell.angle_gamma   90.00
#
_symmetry.space_group_name_H-M   'P 1'
#
loop_
_entity.id
_entity.type
_entity.pdbx_description
1 polymer ?
#
loop_
_entity_poly.entity_id
_entity_poly.type
_entity_poly.pdbx_seq_one_letter_code
_entity_poly.pdbx_strand_id
1 'polypeptide(L)'
;MKSVFFGFYSISENDLKNIWKSDSTLFVFDTNCLLNLYRCEDQTRDDIISVMKEVSNRSWLSFQVGFEYQKNRRTVIEESVSSLIKIKNELEDTYNKNVLSSAKIKKHLYNALSDEISTLQKELKEPIDKYIKEKISPRIDSKKAISERDSIRHEIDTMFSDRVGFPPSQERINKINSEGETRYQLKHPPGFMDDKKRVNLFSFKSSSKINLAIFICGKR
;
A
#
# COMPACT_ATOMS: atom_id res chain seq x y z
N MET A 1 22.49 28.80 15.32
CA MET A 1 22.76 27.55 14.56
C MET A 1 21.65 26.52 14.76
N LYS A 2 21.72 25.62 15.76
CA LYS A 2 20.78 24.49 15.95
C LYS A 2 19.29 24.89 15.96
N SER A 3 18.93 25.97 16.64
CA SER A 3 17.55 26.47 16.71
C SER A 3 16.96 26.96 15.39
N VAL A 4 17.80 27.34 14.42
CA VAL A 4 17.37 27.87 13.10
C VAL A 4 17.38 26.77 12.05
N PHE A 5 18.36 25.87 12.11
CA PHE A 5 18.56 24.78 11.16
C PHE A 5 18.20 23.41 11.75
N PHE A 6 17.17 23.33 12.59
CA PHE A 6 16.87 22.15 13.41
C PHE A 6 16.73 20.85 12.59
N GLY A 7 16.14 20.93 11.38
CA GLY A 7 15.99 19.79 10.47
C GLY A 7 17.30 19.20 9.91
N PHE A 8 18.45 19.84 10.15
CA PHE A 8 19.78 19.32 9.80
C PHE A 8 20.49 18.62 10.98
N TYR A 9 19.86 18.55 12.15
CA TYR A 9 20.41 17.88 13.34
C TYR A 9 19.55 16.69 13.73
N SER A 10 20.18 15.56 14.05
CA SER A 10 19.50 14.43 14.66
C SER A 10 18.97 14.80 16.05
N ILE A 11 17.72 14.42 16.32
CA ILE A 11 17.10 14.49 17.64
C ILE A 11 17.69 13.35 18.49
N SER A 12 18.02 13.61 19.77
CA SER A 12 18.57 12.54 20.63
C SER A 12 17.51 11.51 21.00
N GLU A 13 17.92 10.30 21.38
CA GLU A 13 16.97 9.26 21.83
C GLU A 13 16.13 9.71 23.03
N ASN A 14 16.71 10.49 23.94
CA ASN A 14 15.99 11.08 25.08
C ASN A 14 14.97 12.12 24.61
N ASP A 15 15.33 12.99 23.67
CA ASP A 15 14.41 14.01 23.14
C ASP A 15 13.27 13.36 22.33
N LEU A 16 13.56 12.33 21.53
CA LEU A 16 12.53 11.52 20.85
C LEU A 16 11.59 10.86 21.86
N LYS A 17 12.13 10.24 22.91
CA LYS A 17 11.36 9.60 23.99
C LYS A 17 10.50 10.61 24.76
N ASN A 18 10.98 11.83 24.95
CA ASN A 18 10.22 12.93 25.54
C ASN A 18 9.09 13.39 24.61
N ILE A 19 9.35 13.56 23.30
CA ILE A 19 8.32 13.90 22.30
C ILE A 19 7.23 12.82 22.27
N TRP A 20 7.58 11.54 22.16
CA TRP A 20 6.59 10.44 22.12
C TRP A 20 5.72 10.37 23.39
N LYS A 21 6.30 10.71 24.55
CA LYS A 21 5.59 10.73 25.84
C LYS A 21 4.84 12.02 26.15
N SER A 22 5.11 13.13 25.46
CA SER A 22 4.46 14.41 25.74
C SER A 22 2.98 14.40 25.34
N ASP A 23 2.09 14.82 26.24
CA ASP A 23 0.65 14.92 25.98
C ASP A 23 0.32 15.96 24.88
N SER A 24 1.23 16.91 24.65
CA SER A 24 1.13 17.89 23.56
C SER A 24 1.47 17.36 22.16
N THR A 25 1.97 16.13 22.04
CA THR A 25 2.36 15.53 20.74
C THR A 25 1.15 14.94 20.03
N LEU A 26 0.82 15.51 18.87
CA LEU A 26 -0.26 15.03 17.99
C LEU A 26 0.27 14.06 16.93
N PHE A 27 -0.26 12.84 16.89
CA PHE A 27 0.10 11.83 15.90
C PHE A 27 -0.81 11.90 14.67
N VAL A 28 -0.26 12.30 13.52
CA VAL A 28 -1.00 12.39 12.25
C VAL A 28 -0.48 11.32 11.28
N PHE A 29 -1.40 10.48 10.79
CA PHE A 29 -1.08 9.36 9.91
C PHE A 29 -1.19 9.72 8.42
N ASP A 30 -0.29 9.18 7.61
CA ASP A 30 -0.31 9.22 6.13
C ASP A 30 -1.22 8.13 5.56
N THR A 31 -1.93 8.42 4.46
CA THR A 31 -2.73 7.47 3.68
C THR A 31 -2.01 6.13 3.47
N ASN A 32 -0.73 6.18 3.12
CA ASN A 32 0.05 4.98 2.83
C ASN A 32 0.39 4.17 4.09
N CYS A 33 0.36 4.77 5.29
CA CYS A 33 0.50 4.02 6.54
C CYS A 33 -0.73 3.12 6.74
N LEU A 34 -1.93 3.69 6.62
CA LEU A 34 -3.18 2.94 6.72
C LEU A 34 -3.34 1.89 5.62
N LEU A 35 -3.01 2.23 4.36
CA LEU A 35 -3.09 1.30 3.23
C LEU A 35 -2.08 0.13 3.34
N ASN A 36 -0.92 0.34 3.99
CA ASN A 36 0.07 -0.73 4.14
C ASN A 36 -0.36 -1.84 5.09
N LEU A 37 -1.33 -1.60 6.00
CA LEU A 37 -1.92 -2.64 6.85
C LEU A 37 -2.55 -3.79 6.05
N TYR A 38 -3.07 -3.49 4.85
CA TYR A 38 -3.59 -4.50 3.93
C TYR A 38 -2.47 -5.29 3.23
N ARG A 39 -1.25 -4.73 3.11
CA ARG A 39 -0.12 -5.30 2.36
C ARG A 39 0.84 -6.14 3.20
N CYS A 40 1.11 -5.77 4.46
CA CYS A 40 2.06 -6.49 5.33
C CYS A 40 1.53 -7.85 5.80
N GLU A 41 2.40 -8.70 6.35
CA GLU A 41 1.98 -9.98 6.96
C GLU A 41 1.12 -9.75 8.20
N ASP A 42 0.39 -10.80 8.61
CA ASP A 42 -0.65 -10.68 9.64
C ASP A 42 -0.08 -10.24 11.00
N GLN A 43 1.01 -10.85 11.46
CA GLN A 43 1.70 -10.40 12.69
C GLN A 43 2.14 -8.93 12.59
N THR A 44 2.82 -8.54 11.50
CA THR A 44 3.32 -7.18 11.31
C THR A 44 2.20 -6.14 11.28
N ARG A 45 1.04 -6.48 10.72
CA ARG A 45 -0.14 -5.62 10.78
C ARG A 45 -0.60 -5.46 12.22
N ASP A 46 -0.75 -6.56 12.93
CA ASP A 46 -1.35 -6.58 14.26
C ASP A 46 -0.43 -5.87 15.28
N ASP A 47 0.90 -5.97 15.10
CA ASP A 47 1.93 -5.17 15.79
C ASP A 47 1.74 -3.66 15.54
N ILE A 48 1.55 -3.25 14.27
CA ILE A 48 1.34 -1.83 13.90
C ILE A 48 0.00 -1.33 14.48
N ILE A 49 -1.07 -2.12 14.41
CA ILE A 49 -2.37 -1.76 14.99
C ILE A 49 -2.26 -1.60 16.52
N SER A 50 -1.47 -2.45 17.19
CA SER A 50 -1.18 -2.30 18.62
C SER A 50 -0.51 -0.96 18.93
N VAL A 51 0.56 -0.59 18.21
CA VAL A 51 1.24 0.71 18.37
C VAL A 51 0.31 1.88 18.03
N MET A 52 -0.56 1.75 17.02
CA MET A 52 -1.55 2.77 16.69
C MET A 52 -2.61 2.96 17.79
N LYS A 53 -3.03 1.90 18.47
CA LYS A 53 -3.96 1.96 19.61
C LYS A 53 -3.35 2.71 20.80
N GLU A 54 -2.09 2.44 21.14
CA GLU A 54 -1.37 3.14 22.23
C GLU A 54 -1.26 4.66 22.03
N VAL A 55 -1.18 5.14 20.79
CA VAL A 55 -1.16 6.59 20.48
C VAL A 55 -2.51 7.15 20.03
N SER A 56 -3.56 6.33 19.95
CA SER A 56 -4.89 6.74 19.45
C SER A 56 -5.51 7.88 20.27
N ASN A 57 -5.22 7.95 21.57
CA ASN A 57 -5.71 9.01 22.45
C ASN A 57 -5.21 10.41 22.04
N ARG A 58 -4.06 10.50 21.35
CA ARG A 58 -3.41 11.71 20.84
C ARG A 58 -3.28 11.68 19.30
N SER A 59 -4.11 10.91 18.61
CA SER A 59 -4.11 10.84 17.15
C SER A 59 -5.12 11.77 16.49
N TRP A 60 -4.84 12.13 15.23
CA TRP A 60 -5.74 12.87 14.35
C TRP A 60 -5.58 12.45 12.89
N LEU A 61 -6.68 12.42 12.15
CA LEU A 61 -6.73 12.06 10.73
C LEU A 61 -7.23 13.24 9.90
N SER A 62 -6.49 13.65 8.87
CA SER A 62 -7.01 14.66 7.95
C SER A 62 -8.13 14.09 7.07
N PHE A 63 -9.09 14.93 6.67
CA PHE A 63 -10.14 14.55 5.72
C PHE A 63 -9.57 13.87 4.46
N GLN A 64 -8.49 14.45 3.91
CA GLN A 64 -7.85 13.95 2.69
C GLN A 64 -7.32 12.53 2.87
N VAL A 65 -6.65 12.26 3.98
CA VAL A 65 -6.12 10.92 4.30
C VAL A 65 -7.25 9.92 4.46
N GLY A 66 -8.31 10.26 5.22
CA GLY A 66 -9.48 9.40 5.39
C GLY A 66 -10.19 9.11 4.05
N PHE A 67 -10.35 10.12 3.21
CA PHE A 67 -10.94 10.01 1.87
C PHE A 67 -10.11 9.11 0.94
N GLU A 68 -8.79 9.34 0.84
CA GLU A 68 -7.91 8.51 0.01
C GLU A 68 -7.84 7.07 0.51
N TYR A 69 -7.76 6.87 1.83
CA TYR A 69 -7.80 5.54 2.44
C TYR A 69 -9.09 4.78 2.06
N GLN A 70 -10.26 5.39 2.32
CA GLN A 70 -11.56 4.75 2.03
C GLN A 70 -11.73 4.44 0.55
N LYS A 71 -11.27 5.35 -0.33
CA LYS A 71 -11.30 5.23 -1.80
C LYS A 71 -10.38 4.11 -2.32
N ASN A 72 -9.15 4.01 -1.80
CA ASN A 72 -8.10 3.19 -2.41
C ASN A 72 -7.98 1.79 -1.78
N ARG A 73 -8.47 1.58 -0.54
CA ARG A 73 -8.24 0.32 0.21
C ARG A 73 -8.64 -0.95 -0.52
N ARG A 74 -9.76 -0.97 -1.26
CA ARG A 74 -10.22 -2.15 -2.00
C ARG A 74 -9.23 -2.57 -3.09
N THR A 75 -8.79 -1.60 -3.90
CA THR A 75 -7.74 -1.82 -4.90
C THR A 75 -6.44 -2.32 -4.25
N VAL A 76 -6.07 -1.83 -3.07
CA VAL A 76 -4.87 -2.30 -2.35
C VAL A 76 -5.02 -3.74 -1.80
N ILE A 77 -6.22 -4.14 -1.37
CA ILE A 77 -6.52 -5.53 -1.01
C ILE A 77 -6.41 -6.44 -2.25
N GLU A 78 -7.04 -6.03 -3.35
CA GLU A 78 -7.03 -6.75 -4.63
C GLU A 78 -5.60 -6.88 -5.19
N GLU A 79 -4.79 -5.80 -5.16
CA GLU A 79 -3.36 -5.79 -5.45
C GLU A 79 -2.59 -6.81 -4.59
N SER A 80 -2.85 -6.86 -3.28
CA SER A 80 -2.15 -7.77 -2.35
C SER A 80 -2.50 -9.23 -2.60
N VAL A 81 -3.78 -9.55 -2.90
CA VAL A 81 -4.20 -10.91 -3.27
C VAL A 81 -3.61 -11.31 -4.63
N SER A 82 -3.70 -10.42 -5.63
CA SER A 82 -3.15 -10.62 -6.97
C SER A 82 -1.63 -10.86 -6.93
N SER A 83 -0.89 -10.12 -6.10
CA SER A 83 0.56 -10.30 -5.93
C SER A 83 0.93 -11.70 -5.39
N LEU A 84 0.16 -12.22 -4.43
CA LEU A 84 0.37 -13.57 -3.90
C LEU A 84 -0.02 -14.66 -4.90
N ILE A 85 -1.09 -14.45 -5.69
CA ILE A 85 -1.45 -15.34 -6.80
C ILE A 85 -0.37 -15.34 -7.87
N LYS A 86 0.24 -14.20 -8.19
CA LYS A 86 1.37 -14.11 -9.12
C LYS A 86 2.58 -14.91 -8.62
N ILE A 87 2.92 -14.80 -7.33
CA ILE A 87 3.98 -15.62 -6.70
C ILE A 87 3.65 -17.11 -6.78
N LYS A 88 2.39 -17.53 -6.53
CA LYS A 88 1.96 -18.92 -6.73
C LYS A 88 2.21 -19.38 -8.17
N ASN A 89 1.76 -18.62 -9.15
CA ASN A 89 1.86 -18.99 -10.56
C ASN A 89 3.32 -19.06 -11.03
N GLU A 90 4.19 -18.14 -10.59
CA GLU A 90 5.63 -18.15 -10.91
C GLU A 90 6.35 -19.37 -10.29
N LEU A 91 5.90 -19.86 -9.13
CA LEU A 91 6.36 -21.11 -8.56
C LEU A 91 5.86 -22.32 -9.36
N GLU A 92 4.57 -22.38 -9.74
CA GLU A 92 4.02 -23.47 -10.56
C GLU A 92 4.66 -23.53 -11.97
N ASP A 93 4.98 -22.38 -12.56
CA ASP A 93 5.70 -22.30 -13.84
C ASP A 93 7.11 -22.90 -13.77
N THR A 94 7.74 -22.98 -12.58
CA THR A 94 9.10 -23.53 -12.44
C THR A 94 9.18 -25.01 -12.87
N TYR A 95 8.15 -25.81 -12.60
CA TYR A 95 8.07 -27.20 -13.08
C TYR A 95 7.18 -27.39 -14.31
N ASN A 96 6.24 -26.47 -14.61
CA ASN A 96 5.36 -26.58 -15.78
C ASN A 96 5.98 -26.07 -17.09
N LYS A 97 6.95 -25.16 -17.04
CA LYS A 97 7.46 -24.45 -18.22
C LYS A 97 8.28 -25.34 -19.14
N ASN A 98 7.93 -25.38 -20.43
CA ASN A 98 8.71 -26.10 -21.44
C ASN A 98 10.01 -25.36 -21.77
N VAL A 99 11.08 -25.69 -21.04
CA VAL A 99 12.41 -25.07 -21.13
C VAL A 99 12.97 -25.12 -22.56
N LEU A 100 12.93 -26.28 -23.21
CA LEU A 100 13.47 -26.46 -24.57
C LEU A 100 12.76 -25.58 -25.60
N SER A 101 11.43 -25.45 -25.54
CA SER A 101 10.71 -24.54 -26.44
C SER A 101 11.07 -23.06 -26.19
N SER A 102 11.35 -22.67 -24.94
CA SER A 102 11.77 -21.29 -24.62
C SER A 102 13.16 -20.97 -25.17
N ALA A 103 14.03 -21.98 -25.29
CA ALA A 103 15.32 -21.89 -25.97
C ALA A 103 15.22 -22.04 -27.51
N LYS A 104 14.01 -22.19 -28.07
CA LYS A 104 13.74 -22.50 -29.50
C LYS A 104 14.34 -23.84 -29.98
N ILE A 105 14.65 -24.75 -29.07
CA ILE A 105 15.24 -26.06 -29.36
C ILE A 105 14.14 -27.06 -29.74
N LYS A 106 14.32 -27.78 -30.86
CA LYS A 106 13.43 -28.88 -31.25
C LYS A 106 13.71 -30.11 -30.39
N LYS A 107 12.72 -30.61 -29.63
CA LYS A 107 12.90 -31.77 -28.70
C LYS A 107 13.63 -32.95 -29.33
N HIS A 108 13.27 -33.34 -30.57
CA HIS A 108 13.87 -34.49 -31.26
C HIS A 108 15.40 -34.41 -31.51
N LEU A 109 16.00 -33.22 -31.41
CA LEU A 109 17.46 -33.04 -31.50
C LEU A 109 18.18 -33.25 -30.15
N TYR A 110 17.44 -33.27 -29.04
CA TYR A 110 17.94 -33.28 -27.66
C TYR A 110 17.05 -34.15 -26.75
N ASN A 111 16.72 -35.37 -27.20
CA ASN A 111 15.78 -36.25 -26.47
C ASN A 111 16.24 -36.56 -25.04
N ALA A 112 17.49 -37.01 -24.84
CA ALA A 112 18.03 -37.34 -23.52
C ALA A 112 17.94 -36.15 -22.55
N LEU A 113 18.44 -34.98 -22.96
CA LEU A 113 18.32 -33.72 -22.20
C LEU A 113 16.85 -33.33 -21.94
N SER A 114 15.93 -33.62 -22.85
CA SER A 114 14.50 -33.37 -22.61
C SER A 114 13.91 -34.25 -21.50
N ASP A 115 14.41 -35.46 -21.36
CA ASP A 115 13.89 -36.45 -20.41
C ASP A 115 14.60 -36.30 -19.04
N GLU A 116 15.88 -35.87 -19.03
CA GLU A 116 16.59 -35.32 -17.87
C GLU A 116 15.84 -34.10 -17.29
N ILE A 117 15.55 -33.08 -18.11
CA ILE A 117 14.79 -31.90 -17.70
C ILE A 117 13.39 -32.29 -17.19
N SER A 118 12.70 -33.21 -17.87
CA SER A 118 11.38 -33.68 -17.42
C SER A 118 11.44 -34.45 -16.08
N THR A 119 12.57 -35.08 -15.77
CA THR A 119 12.78 -35.77 -14.49
C THR A 119 13.02 -34.76 -13.37
N LEU A 120 13.94 -33.80 -13.58
CA LEU A 120 14.18 -32.68 -12.65
C LEU A 120 12.89 -31.88 -12.37
N GLN A 121 12.04 -31.65 -13.38
CA GLN A 121 10.76 -30.96 -13.19
C GLN A 121 9.77 -31.76 -12.32
N LYS A 122 9.79 -33.10 -12.35
CA LYS A 122 8.99 -33.94 -11.44
C LYS A 122 9.52 -33.86 -10.00
N GLU A 123 10.83 -33.93 -9.83
CA GLU A 123 11.50 -33.81 -8.52
C GLU A 123 11.25 -32.45 -7.86
N LEU A 124 11.22 -31.37 -8.64
CA LEU A 124 10.89 -30.02 -8.17
C LEU A 124 9.40 -29.84 -7.86
N LYS A 125 8.49 -30.64 -8.44
CA LYS A 125 7.04 -30.43 -8.32
C LYS A 125 6.53 -30.60 -6.89
N GLU A 126 6.83 -31.73 -6.24
CA GLU A 126 6.32 -32.01 -4.88
C GLU A 126 6.75 -30.98 -3.82
N PRO A 127 8.04 -30.56 -3.70
CA PRO A 127 8.43 -29.55 -2.73
C PRO A 127 7.83 -28.17 -3.04
N ILE A 128 7.63 -27.82 -4.32
CA ILE A 128 6.99 -26.56 -4.72
C ILE A 128 5.48 -26.58 -4.40
N ASP A 129 4.76 -27.63 -4.79
CA ASP A 129 3.33 -27.81 -4.46
C ASP A 129 3.11 -27.76 -2.93
N LYS A 130 3.99 -28.43 -2.17
CA LYS A 130 3.97 -28.41 -0.70
C LYS A 130 4.19 -26.99 -0.16
N TYR A 131 5.20 -26.27 -0.65
CA TYR A 131 5.47 -24.90 -0.21
C TYR A 131 4.30 -23.95 -0.54
N ILE A 132 3.71 -24.08 -1.73
CA ILE A 132 2.50 -23.33 -2.11
C ILE A 132 1.37 -23.61 -1.12
N LYS A 133 1.06 -24.89 -0.87
CA LYS A 133 -0.02 -25.33 0.02
C LYS A 133 0.19 -24.88 1.47
N GLU A 134 1.42 -24.97 1.99
CA GLU A 134 1.73 -24.69 3.40
C GLU A 134 2.02 -23.21 3.69
N LYS A 135 2.48 -22.43 2.71
CA LYS A 135 2.99 -21.06 2.94
C LYS A 135 2.30 -19.99 2.10
N ILE A 136 1.88 -20.27 0.87
CA ILE A 136 1.29 -19.28 -0.04
C ILE A 136 -0.24 -19.26 0.02
N SER A 137 -0.91 -20.41 -0.08
CA SER A 137 -2.38 -20.49 -0.02
C SER A 137 -2.96 -19.89 1.27
N PRO A 138 -2.42 -20.17 2.49
CA PRO A 138 -2.94 -19.57 3.72
C PRO A 138 -2.82 -18.04 3.75
N ARG A 139 -1.79 -17.47 3.13
CA ARG A 139 -1.63 -16.01 2.96
C ARG A 139 -2.66 -15.44 2.00
N ILE A 140 -2.92 -16.13 0.88
CA ILE A 140 -3.97 -15.74 -0.08
C ILE A 140 -5.34 -15.73 0.62
N ASP A 141 -5.65 -16.77 1.38
CA ASP A 141 -6.98 -16.93 1.98
C ASP A 141 -7.20 -16.01 3.20
N SER A 142 -6.15 -15.72 4.00
CA SER A 142 -6.18 -14.63 5.00
C SER A 142 -6.50 -13.27 4.34
N LYS A 143 -5.83 -12.93 3.24
CA LYS A 143 -6.08 -11.68 2.50
C LYS A 143 -7.49 -11.61 1.89
N LYS A 144 -8.06 -12.73 1.43
CA LYS A 144 -9.47 -12.80 0.99
C LYS A 144 -10.44 -12.56 2.15
N ALA A 145 -10.24 -13.19 3.30
CA ALA A 145 -11.11 -13.00 4.48
C ALA A 145 -11.14 -11.53 4.96
N ILE A 146 -10.00 -10.82 4.85
CA ILE A 146 -9.92 -9.37 5.07
C ILE A 146 -10.74 -8.60 4.03
N SER A 147 -10.77 -9.04 2.77
CA SER A 147 -11.62 -8.42 1.72
C SER A 147 -13.13 -8.57 1.98
N GLU A 148 -13.55 -9.65 2.65
CA GLU A 148 -14.96 -9.93 2.96
C GLU A 148 -15.46 -9.14 4.17
N ARG A 149 -14.66 -9.06 5.24
CA ARG A 149 -15.09 -8.52 6.55
C ARG A 149 -14.45 -7.18 6.94
N ASP A 150 -13.36 -6.78 6.27
CA ASP A 150 -12.67 -5.50 6.42
C ASP A 150 -12.38 -5.12 7.89
N SER A 151 -11.89 -6.08 8.69
CA SER A 151 -11.58 -5.90 10.12
C SER A 151 -10.59 -4.77 10.38
N ILE A 152 -9.64 -4.55 9.46
CA ILE A 152 -8.67 -3.45 9.48
C ILE A 152 -9.38 -2.10 9.45
N ARG A 153 -10.45 -1.98 8.64
CA ARG A 153 -11.29 -0.79 8.64
C ARG A 153 -12.05 -0.63 9.95
N HIS A 154 -12.60 -1.70 10.54
CA HIS A 154 -13.26 -1.59 11.85
C HIS A 154 -12.32 -1.01 12.91
N GLU A 155 -11.07 -1.47 12.96
CA GLU A 155 -10.04 -0.96 13.87
C GLU A 155 -9.73 0.53 13.61
N ILE A 156 -9.62 0.96 12.35
CA ILE A 156 -9.42 2.36 11.98
C ILE A 156 -10.65 3.22 12.31
N ASP A 157 -11.85 2.81 11.90
CA ASP A 157 -13.10 3.53 12.18
C ASP A 157 -13.33 3.65 13.71
N THR A 158 -12.87 2.69 14.51
CA THR A 158 -12.86 2.75 16.00
C THR A 158 -11.79 3.71 16.54
N MET A 159 -10.55 3.65 16.04
CA MET A 159 -9.46 4.51 16.53
C MET A 159 -9.64 6.00 16.20
N PHE A 160 -10.40 6.34 15.16
CA PHE A 160 -10.50 7.71 14.64
C PHE A 160 -11.90 8.32 14.65
N SER A 161 -12.92 7.68 15.26
CA SER A 161 -14.35 8.07 15.22
C SER A 161 -14.60 9.58 15.19
N ASP A 162 -14.11 10.29 16.21
CA ASP A 162 -14.30 11.74 16.45
C ASP A 162 -13.02 12.55 16.17
N ARG A 163 -12.06 11.92 15.47
CA ARG A 163 -10.69 12.41 15.24
C ARG A 163 -10.38 12.62 13.75
N VAL A 164 -11.42 12.70 12.91
CA VAL A 164 -11.29 13.00 11.48
C VAL A 164 -11.63 14.46 11.21
N GLY A 165 -10.78 15.16 10.46
CA GLY A 165 -11.04 16.52 10.03
C GLY A 165 -12.26 16.64 9.10
N PHE A 166 -12.99 17.75 9.23
CA PHE A 166 -14.16 18.05 8.40
C PHE A 166 -13.81 18.18 6.91
N PRO A 167 -14.76 17.86 6.00
CA PRO A 167 -14.59 18.09 4.57
C PRO A 167 -14.32 19.57 4.26
N PRO A 168 -13.37 19.90 3.38
CA PRO A 168 -13.16 21.26 2.91
C PRO A 168 -14.32 21.72 2.00
N SER A 169 -14.65 23.00 2.03
CA SER A 169 -15.64 23.59 1.12
C SER A 169 -15.16 23.52 -0.34
N GLN A 170 -16.09 23.48 -1.30
CA GLN A 170 -15.76 23.50 -2.73
C GLN A 170 -14.99 24.77 -3.13
N GLU A 171 -15.23 25.89 -2.45
CA GLU A 171 -14.45 27.12 -2.60
C GLU A 171 -12.98 26.93 -2.19
N ARG A 172 -12.73 26.33 -1.01
CA ARG A 172 -11.38 26.02 -0.53
C ARG A 172 -10.67 25.04 -1.45
N ILE A 173 -11.39 24.03 -1.96
CA ILE A 173 -10.93 23.10 -2.99
C ILE A 173 -10.50 23.86 -4.26
N ASN A 174 -11.37 24.72 -4.81
CA ASN A 174 -11.09 25.50 -6.01
C ASN A 174 -9.84 26.39 -5.83
N LYS A 175 -9.70 27.03 -4.66
CA LYS A 175 -8.53 27.85 -4.34
C LYS A 175 -7.23 27.04 -4.31
N ILE A 176 -7.25 25.87 -3.66
CA ILE A 176 -6.09 24.96 -3.60
C ILE A 176 -5.72 24.42 -4.99
N ASN A 177 -6.71 24.07 -5.82
CA ASN A 177 -6.47 23.64 -7.21
C ASN A 177 -5.80 24.75 -8.03
N SER A 178 -6.28 26.00 -7.95
CA SER A 178 -5.74 27.15 -8.69
C SER A 178 -4.32 27.53 -8.26
N GLU A 179 -4.06 27.49 -6.94
CA GLU A 179 -2.71 27.66 -6.40
C GLU A 179 -1.77 26.51 -6.84
N GLY A 180 -2.28 25.27 -6.89
CA GLY A 180 -1.56 24.11 -7.39
C GLY A 180 -1.15 24.26 -8.86
N GLU A 181 -2.10 24.63 -9.73
CA GLU A 181 -1.86 24.90 -11.15
C GLU A 181 -0.76 25.97 -11.34
N THR A 182 -0.84 27.07 -10.57
CA THR A 182 0.19 28.12 -10.56
C THR A 182 1.55 27.58 -10.12
N ARG A 183 1.60 26.70 -9.10
CA ARG A 183 2.84 26.05 -8.64
C ARG A 183 3.43 25.07 -9.67
N TYR A 184 2.60 24.34 -10.43
CA TYR A 184 3.09 23.50 -11.54
C TYR A 184 3.74 24.37 -12.64
N GLN A 185 3.04 25.41 -13.10
CA GLN A 185 3.52 26.32 -14.16
C GLN A 185 4.84 27.00 -13.77
N LEU A 186 4.98 27.45 -12.52
CA LEU A 186 6.20 28.08 -11.98
C LEU A 186 7.27 27.08 -11.51
N LYS A 187 7.03 25.76 -11.61
CA LYS A 187 7.91 24.70 -11.11
C LYS A 187 8.29 24.89 -9.63
N HIS A 188 7.30 25.28 -8.82
CA HIS A 188 7.46 25.52 -7.38
C HIS A 188 7.00 24.29 -6.57
N PRO A 189 7.79 23.84 -5.58
CA PRO A 189 7.37 22.75 -4.70
C PRO A 189 6.28 23.21 -3.70
N PRO A 190 5.48 22.29 -3.13
CA PRO A 190 5.43 20.85 -3.46
C PRO A 190 4.57 20.57 -4.71
N GLY A 191 4.83 19.43 -5.36
CA GLY A 191 4.01 18.85 -6.43
C GLY A 191 4.58 18.94 -7.85
N PHE A 192 5.35 19.98 -8.21
CA PHE A 192 5.72 20.21 -9.62
C PHE A 192 6.53 19.09 -10.31
N MET A 193 7.14 18.17 -9.57
CA MET A 193 7.88 17.02 -10.14
C MET A 193 6.97 15.84 -10.51
N ASP A 194 5.71 15.83 -10.07
CA ASP A 194 4.73 14.78 -10.38
C ASP A 194 4.17 14.85 -11.82
N ASP A 195 4.56 15.89 -12.58
CA ASP A 195 4.17 16.26 -13.95
C ASP A 195 4.19 15.11 -15.00
N LYS A 196 4.93 14.03 -14.73
CA LYS A 196 4.93 12.80 -15.53
C LYS A 196 3.73 11.87 -15.29
N LYS A 197 2.81 12.23 -14.39
CA LYS A 197 1.52 11.56 -14.14
C LYS A 197 0.41 12.57 -14.38
N ARG A 198 -0.61 12.21 -15.17
CA ARG A 198 -1.69 13.13 -15.60
C ARG A 198 -2.36 13.83 -14.41
N VAL A 199 -2.31 15.16 -14.40
CA VAL A 199 -3.01 16.02 -13.43
C VAL A 199 -4.53 15.92 -13.64
N ASN A 200 -5.28 15.70 -12.56
CA ASN A 200 -6.75 15.76 -12.53
C ASN A 200 -7.21 16.63 -11.35
N LEU A 201 -8.12 17.58 -11.58
CA LEU A 201 -8.58 18.52 -10.56
C LEU A 201 -9.52 17.88 -9.53
N PHE A 202 -9.49 18.39 -8.30
CA PHE A 202 -10.35 17.94 -7.21
C PHE A 202 -11.74 18.60 -7.27
N SER A 203 -12.82 17.84 -7.07
CA SER A 203 -14.16 18.39 -6.81
C SER A 203 -14.97 17.54 -5.83
N PHE A 204 -15.89 18.18 -5.11
CA PHE A 204 -16.79 17.59 -4.13
C PHE A 204 -18.24 17.81 -4.57
N LYS A 205 -19.05 16.75 -4.56
CA LYS A 205 -20.50 16.79 -4.70
C LYS A 205 -21.12 15.89 -3.65
N SER A 206 -22.10 16.40 -2.92
CA SER A 206 -22.91 15.60 -2.01
C SER A 206 -23.99 14.81 -2.77
N SER A 207 -24.42 13.71 -2.16
CA SER A 207 -25.59 12.90 -2.52
C SER A 207 -25.53 12.07 -3.81
N SER A 208 -25.68 10.75 -3.61
CA SER A 208 -26.36 9.79 -4.50
C SER A 208 -25.88 9.60 -5.95
N LYS A 209 -25.37 8.38 -6.18
CA LYS A 209 -24.89 7.78 -7.46
C LYS A 209 -23.45 8.14 -7.85
N ILE A 210 -22.70 7.08 -8.16
CA ILE A 210 -21.26 7.06 -8.42
C ILE A 210 -20.94 7.54 -9.84
N ASN A 211 -19.87 8.31 -9.99
CA ASN A 211 -18.86 8.10 -11.05
C ASN A 211 -17.52 8.76 -10.69
N LEU A 212 -16.41 8.11 -11.08
CA LEU A 212 -14.99 8.52 -10.87
C LEU A 212 -14.56 9.60 -11.91
N ALA A 213 -13.37 10.24 -11.93
CA ALA A 213 -12.00 9.81 -11.60
C ALA A 213 -11.01 11.01 -11.41
N ILE A 214 -9.68 10.90 -11.18
CA ILE A 214 -8.86 10.18 -10.16
C ILE A 214 -7.41 10.80 -10.13
N PHE A 215 -6.82 10.98 -8.92
CA PHE A 215 -5.39 11.16 -8.54
C PHE A 215 -4.53 12.31 -9.14
N ILE A 216 -3.86 13.03 -8.23
CA ILE A 216 -2.42 12.82 -7.95
C ILE A 216 -2.33 12.39 -6.44
N CYS A 217 -1.17 12.23 -5.81
CA CYS A 217 -0.39 10.98 -5.66
C CYS A 217 0.57 11.15 -4.46
N GLY A 218 1.40 10.15 -4.13
CA GLY A 218 2.52 10.29 -3.18
C GLY A 218 3.44 9.07 -3.12
N LYS A 219 4.72 9.30 -2.78
CA LYS A 219 5.86 8.34 -2.79
C LYS A 219 6.31 7.91 -4.21
N ARG A 220 7.60 7.70 -4.48
CA ARG A 220 8.80 7.75 -3.61
C ARG A 220 9.74 8.86 -4.09
#